data_AF-A0A914NB99-F1
#
_entry.id   AF-A0A914NB99-F1
#
_cell.length_a   1.000
_cell.length_b   1.000
_cell.length_c   1.000
_cell.angle_alpha   90.00
_cell.angle_beta   90.00
_cell.angle_gamma   90.00
#
_symmetry.space_group_name_H-M   'P 1'
#
loop_
_entity.id
_entity.type
_entity.pdbx_description
1 polymer ?
#
loop_
_entity_poly.entity_id
_entity_poly.type
_entity_poly.pdbx_seq_one_letter_code
_entity_poly.pdbx_strand_id
1 'polypeptide(L)'
;NSCTLKLSGTTAAASLAGGIIALTLEANPNLGWRDIQHIIVRTAKPDSLRAVDWQKNGVGRWFSHSYGYGLLDAGAMVRVARKWKNVPKKIVQMFISRKILCPAIENGTSLNATLYTGGCSDNGQDNRVNFLEHVQAIIDVDTFTRGLIEIYLTSPKGTRSKLMSKRPKDTSSLGYINWEFMSVHFWGESSDGNWTLEINNADEENSKYSKAELSYSCLCPSASARG
;
A
#
# COMPACT_ATOMS: atom_id res chain seq x y z
N ASN A 1 22.44 35.29 -8.88
CA ASN A 1 22.55 33.86 -8.50
C ASN A 1 22.71 33.74 -6.99
N SER A 2 21.71 33.22 -6.29
CA SER A 2 21.77 32.91 -4.86
C SER A 2 21.77 31.40 -4.64
N CYS A 3 22.36 30.94 -3.53
CA CYS A 3 22.41 29.54 -3.12
C CYS A 3 21.89 29.42 -1.68
N THR A 4 21.19 28.32 -1.36
CA THR A 4 20.68 28.06 -0.01
C THR A 4 21.19 26.72 0.52
N LEU A 5 21.64 26.72 1.77
CA LEU A 5 22.00 25.52 2.52
C LEU A 5 20.89 25.07 3.47
N LYS A 6 19.74 25.76 3.45
CA LYS A 6 18.64 25.58 4.42
C LYS A 6 17.46 24.77 3.85
N LEU A 7 17.58 24.23 2.64
CA LEU A 7 16.53 23.37 2.08
C LEU A 7 16.44 22.09 2.94
N SER A 8 15.26 21.83 3.50
CA SER A 8 15.04 20.73 4.44
C SER A 8 13.61 20.19 4.32
N GLY A 9 13.30 19.14 5.09
CA GLY A 9 12.00 18.50 5.08
C GLY A 9 11.78 17.55 3.90
N THR A 10 10.56 17.03 3.80
CA THR A 10 10.16 16.03 2.80
C THR A 10 10.27 16.56 1.36
N THR A 11 10.18 17.87 1.17
CA THR A 11 10.41 18.52 -0.13
C THR A 11 11.82 18.30 -0.65
N ALA A 12 12.85 18.47 0.21
CA ALA A 12 14.24 18.23 -0.17
C ALA A 12 14.48 16.76 -0.55
N ALA A 13 13.89 15.84 0.23
CA ALA A 13 13.95 14.41 -0.04
C ALA A 13 13.29 14.05 -1.39
N ALA A 14 12.14 14.64 -1.72
CA ALA A 14 11.47 14.44 -3.00
C ALA A 14 12.31 14.93 -4.18
N SER A 15 13.01 16.07 -4.06
CA SER A 15 13.93 16.55 -5.10
C SER A 15 15.10 15.59 -5.35
N LEU A 16 15.69 15.03 -4.28
CA LEU A 16 16.75 14.02 -4.40
C LEU A 16 16.23 12.75 -5.07
N ALA A 17 15.04 12.26 -4.67
CA ALA A 17 14.41 11.12 -5.32
C ALA A 17 14.16 11.38 -6.81
N GLY A 18 13.72 12.59 -7.18
CA GLY A 18 13.55 13.01 -8.57
C GLY A 18 14.86 12.92 -9.38
N GLY A 19 15.98 13.37 -8.81
CA GLY A 19 17.31 13.24 -9.44
C GLY A 19 17.74 11.79 -9.64
N ILE A 20 17.50 10.93 -8.64
CA ILE A 20 17.82 9.49 -8.73
C ILE A 20 16.96 8.80 -9.79
N ILE A 21 15.67 9.13 -9.86
CA ILE A 21 14.76 8.61 -10.89
C ILE A 21 15.22 9.07 -12.29
N ALA A 22 15.68 10.32 -12.44
CA ALA A 22 16.23 10.81 -13.70
C ALA A 22 17.45 9.99 -14.15
N LEU A 23 18.40 9.70 -13.25
CA LEU A 23 19.54 8.82 -13.56
C LEU A 23 19.10 7.40 -13.96
N THR A 24 18.05 6.90 -13.32
CA THR A 24 17.48 5.58 -13.60
C THR A 24 16.84 5.53 -14.99
N LEU A 25 16.11 6.59 -15.37
CA LEU A 25 15.50 6.77 -16.70
C LEU A 25 16.55 7.02 -17.78
N GLU A 26 17.64 7.74 -17.48
CA GLU A 26 18.77 7.89 -18.40
C GLU A 26 19.40 6.53 -18.72
N ALA A 27 19.54 5.67 -17.71
CA ALA A 27 20.08 4.32 -17.89
C ALA A 27 19.17 3.38 -18.69
N ASN A 28 17.85 3.61 -18.66
CA ASN A 28 16.88 2.88 -19.49
C ASN A 28 15.65 3.77 -19.78
N PRO A 29 15.61 4.47 -20.93
CA PRO A 29 14.51 5.37 -21.29
C PRO A 29 13.17 4.66 -21.54
N ASN A 30 13.18 3.33 -21.68
CA ASN A 30 11.97 2.55 -21.95
C ASN A 30 11.17 2.21 -20.69
N LEU A 31 11.67 2.54 -19.49
CA LEU A 31 10.99 2.23 -18.23
C LEU A 31 9.67 2.99 -18.12
N GLY A 32 8.58 2.27 -17.83
CA GLY A 32 7.32 2.86 -17.44
C GLY A 32 7.30 3.29 -15.97
N TRP A 33 6.27 4.05 -15.59
CA TRP A 33 6.11 4.53 -14.22
C TRP A 33 6.07 3.41 -13.17
N ARG A 34 5.46 2.25 -13.49
CA ARG A 34 5.45 1.08 -12.59
C ARG A 34 6.81 0.42 -12.50
N ASP A 35 7.55 0.36 -13.60
CA ASP A 35 8.89 -0.22 -13.60
C ASP A 35 9.79 0.50 -12.60
N ILE A 36 9.72 1.83 -12.56
CA ILE A 36 10.43 2.65 -11.57
C ILE A 36 10.03 2.26 -10.13
N GLN A 37 8.74 2.11 -9.84
CA GLN A 37 8.28 1.69 -8.52
C GLN A 37 8.79 0.28 -8.15
N HIS A 38 8.74 -0.68 -9.08
CA HIS A 38 9.30 -2.03 -8.86
C HIS A 38 10.80 -1.99 -8.61
N ILE A 39 11.55 -1.16 -9.34
CA ILE A 39 12.98 -0.98 -9.15
C ILE A 39 13.25 -0.40 -7.76
N ILE A 40 12.50 0.62 -7.33
CA ILE A 40 12.60 1.19 -5.97
C ILE A 40 12.39 0.10 -4.93
N VAL A 41 11.27 -0.64 -5.00
CA VAL A 41 10.95 -1.72 -4.04
C VAL A 41 12.02 -2.81 -4.02
N ARG A 42 12.70 -3.08 -5.15
CA ARG A 42 13.79 -4.09 -5.26
C ARG A 42 15.15 -3.61 -4.80
N THR A 43 15.41 -2.32 -4.77
CA THR A 43 16.75 -1.77 -4.55
C THR A 43 16.88 -0.93 -3.29
N ALA A 44 15.76 -0.56 -2.67
CA ALA A 44 15.74 0.18 -1.42
C ALA A 44 16.46 -0.57 -0.29
N LYS A 45 17.13 0.19 0.58
CA LYS A 45 17.97 -0.33 1.66
C LYS A 45 17.43 0.05 3.04
N PRO A 46 17.03 -0.91 3.88
CA PRO A 46 16.56 -0.64 5.23
C PRO A 46 17.70 -0.44 6.25
N ASP A 47 18.88 -1.01 6.00
CA ASP A 47 19.91 -1.28 7.02
C ASP A 47 20.42 -0.03 7.79
N SER A 48 20.44 1.13 7.14
CA SER A 48 20.95 2.37 7.74
C SER A 48 19.87 3.22 8.43
N LEU A 49 18.62 2.75 8.48
CA LEU A 49 17.46 3.52 8.94
C LEU A 49 16.91 2.95 10.24
N ARG A 50 16.77 3.82 11.26
CA ARG A 50 16.27 3.43 12.57
C ARG A 50 14.78 3.71 12.68
N ALA A 51 13.97 2.67 12.74
CA ALA A 51 12.54 2.74 13.07
C ALA A 51 12.14 1.54 13.92
N VAL A 52 11.13 1.70 14.77
CA VAL A 52 10.61 0.62 15.62
C VAL A 52 9.55 -0.23 14.91
N ASP A 53 9.06 0.23 13.76
CA ASP A 53 7.94 -0.36 13.02
C ASP A 53 8.38 -1.20 11.81
N TRP A 54 9.68 -1.48 11.68
CA TRP A 54 10.21 -2.36 10.64
C TRP A 54 9.60 -3.75 10.74
N GLN A 55 9.02 -4.21 9.64
CA GLN A 55 8.37 -5.51 9.51
C GLN A 55 8.76 -6.15 8.18
N LYS A 56 8.70 -7.48 8.10
CA LYS A 56 8.80 -8.20 6.84
C LYS A 56 7.41 -8.51 6.31
N ASN A 57 7.20 -8.28 5.02
CA ASN A 57 5.99 -8.68 4.35
C ASN A 57 6.01 -10.17 3.98
N GLY A 58 4.94 -10.67 3.37
CA GLY A 58 4.72 -12.08 3.05
C GLY A 58 5.69 -12.67 2.02
N VAL A 59 6.51 -11.82 1.37
CA VAL A 59 7.60 -12.24 0.48
C VAL A 59 8.98 -11.89 1.03
N GLY A 60 9.08 -11.59 2.33
CA GLY A 60 10.33 -11.39 3.05
C GLY A 60 11.00 -10.03 2.87
N ARG A 61 10.30 -9.03 2.29
CA ARG A 61 10.82 -7.67 2.13
C ARG A 61 10.57 -6.84 3.38
N TRP A 62 11.60 -6.13 3.84
CA TRP A 62 11.47 -5.17 4.92
C TRP A 62 10.68 -3.94 4.47
N PHE A 63 9.74 -3.49 5.30
CA PHE A 63 9.02 -2.24 5.14
C PHE A 63 8.80 -1.55 6.50
N SER A 64 8.61 -0.24 6.48
CA SER A 64 8.25 0.62 7.61
C SER A 64 7.22 1.64 7.12
N HIS A 65 6.26 2.03 7.97
CA HIS A 65 5.36 3.15 7.66
C HIS A 65 6.12 4.48 7.57
N SER A 66 7.27 4.60 8.24
CA SER A 66 8.10 5.81 8.23
C SER A 66 9.03 5.88 7.03
N TYR A 67 9.52 4.74 6.54
CA TYR A 67 10.58 4.68 5.52
C TYR A 67 10.22 3.89 4.25
N GLY A 68 9.00 3.36 4.14
CA GLY A 68 8.64 2.45 3.06
C GLY A 68 9.58 1.24 3.04
N TYR A 69 10.08 0.87 1.85
CA TYR A 69 11.07 -0.21 1.70
C TYR A 69 12.51 0.19 2.04
N GLY A 70 12.75 1.45 2.41
CA GLY A 70 14.06 1.97 2.82
C GLY A 70 14.62 3.06 1.91
N LEU A 71 15.91 3.34 2.09
CA LEU A 71 16.61 4.42 1.39
C LEU A 71 16.82 4.07 -0.09
N LEU A 72 16.60 5.04 -0.98
CA LEU A 72 16.92 4.88 -2.41
C LEU A 72 18.44 4.71 -2.61
N ASP A 73 18.83 3.72 -3.40
CA ASP A 73 20.21 3.51 -3.83
C ASP A 73 20.32 3.77 -5.34
N ALA A 74 20.82 4.95 -5.70
CA ALA A 74 20.95 5.36 -7.10
C ALA A 74 21.77 4.39 -7.94
N GLY A 75 22.88 3.87 -7.40
CA GLY A 75 23.73 2.92 -8.11
C GLY A 75 23.04 1.59 -8.33
N ALA A 76 22.29 1.10 -7.34
CA ALA A 76 21.51 -0.12 -7.48
C ALA A 76 20.35 0.05 -8.46
N MET A 77 19.61 1.17 -8.39
CA MET A 77 18.52 1.48 -9.31
C MET A 77 19.01 1.52 -10.76
N VAL A 78 20.09 2.24 -11.05
CA VAL A 78 20.71 2.31 -12.40
C VAL A 78 21.18 0.93 -12.88
N ARG A 79 21.83 0.13 -12.02
CA ARG A 79 22.27 -1.23 -12.38
C ARG A 79 21.11 -2.15 -12.74
N VAL A 80 20.03 -2.09 -11.98
CA VAL A 80 18.83 -2.89 -12.23
C VAL A 80 18.10 -2.40 -13.49
N ALA A 81 17.99 -1.08 -13.69
CA ALA A 81 17.34 -0.46 -14.85
C ALA A 81 17.92 -0.93 -16.19
N ARG A 82 19.26 -1.02 -16.31
CA ARG A 82 19.95 -1.45 -17.55
C ARG A 82 19.57 -2.86 -18.02
N LYS A 83 19.14 -3.72 -17.09
CA LYS A 83 18.75 -5.11 -17.37
C LYS A 83 17.25 -5.35 -17.15
N TRP A 84 16.49 -4.28 -16.95
CA TRP A 84 15.08 -4.39 -16.60
C TRP A 84 14.24 -4.78 -17.81
N LYS A 85 13.37 -5.77 -17.62
CA LYS A 85 12.30 -6.08 -18.56
C LYS A 85 11.02 -5.45 -18.02
N ASN A 86 10.39 -4.60 -18.84
CA ASN A 86 9.18 -3.90 -18.46
C ASN A 86 8.12 -4.88 -17.94
N VAL A 87 7.44 -4.46 -16.88
CA VAL A 87 6.36 -5.23 -16.29
C VAL A 87 5.17 -5.31 -17.26
N PRO A 88 4.42 -6.43 -17.28
CA PRO A 88 3.22 -6.59 -18.09
C PRO A 88 2.19 -5.47 -17.85
N LYS A 89 1.24 -5.32 -18.78
CA LYS A 89 0.15 -4.35 -18.62
C LYS A 89 -0.53 -4.52 -17.26
N LYS A 90 -0.83 -3.38 -16.64
CA LYS A 90 -1.55 -3.34 -15.36
C LYS A 90 -2.92 -3.97 -15.56
N ILE A 91 -3.26 -4.99 -14.79
CA ILE A 91 -4.65 -5.41 -14.67
C ILE A 91 -5.22 -4.69 -13.46
N VAL A 92 -6.06 -3.69 -13.74
CA VAL A 92 -6.91 -3.03 -12.76
C VAL A 92 -8.30 -3.52 -13.05
N GLN A 93 -8.76 -4.58 -12.40
CA GLN A 93 -10.20 -4.83 -12.28
C GLN A 93 -10.45 -6.07 -11.44
N MET A 94 -10.58 -5.85 -10.14
CA MET A 94 -11.74 -6.38 -9.44
C MET A 94 -11.94 -5.63 -8.13
N PHE A 95 -13.09 -4.98 -8.01
CA PHE A 95 -13.61 -4.56 -6.74
C PHE A 95 -14.22 -5.78 -6.09
N ILE A 96 -13.67 -6.22 -4.96
CA ILE A 96 -14.40 -7.16 -4.14
C ILE A 96 -15.18 -6.30 -3.14
N SER A 97 -16.32 -5.82 -3.62
CA SER A 97 -17.28 -5.11 -2.79
C SER A 97 -18.16 -6.16 -2.12
N ARG A 98 -17.80 -6.54 -0.88
CA ARG A 98 -18.80 -7.07 0.03
C ARG A 98 -19.23 -5.91 0.91
N LYS A 99 -20.51 -5.52 0.83
CA LYS A 99 -21.07 -4.65 1.86
C LYS A 99 -21.10 -5.45 3.16
N ILE A 100 -20.03 -5.35 3.94
CA ILE A 100 -19.98 -5.91 5.27
C ILE A 100 -20.77 -4.94 6.14
N LEU A 101 -22.02 -5.30 6.40
CA LEU A 101 -22.84 -4.66 7.42
C LEU A 101 -22.25 -5.07 8.76
N CYS A 102 -21.45 -4.19 9.33
CA CYS A 102 -20.83 -4.42 10.62
C CYS A 102 -21.74 -3.91 11.74
N PRO A 103 -21.75 -4.57 12.91
CA PRO A 103 -22.37 -3.99 14.10
C PRO A 103 -21.67 -2.69 14.49
N ALA A 104 -22.35 -1.87 15.31
CA ALA A 104 -21.71 -0.74 15.95
C ALA A 104 -20.47 -1.22 16.72
N ILE A 105 -19.38 -0.45 16.68
CA ILE A 105 -18.19 -0.75 17.47
C ILE A 105 -18.39 -0.13 18.83
N GLU A 106 -18.52 -0.98 19.85
CA GLU A 106 -18.56 -0.55 21.23
C GLU A 106 -17.31 0.25 21.58
N ASN A 107 -17.45 1.19 22.51
CA ASN A 107 -16.36 2.06 22.94
C ASN A 107 -15.14 1.27 23.41
N GLY A 108 -13.96 1.63 22.91
CA GLY A 108 -12.71 0.96 23.25
C GLY A 108 -12.56 -0.46 22.68
N THR A 109 -13.43 -0.86 21.75
CA THR A 109 -13.35 -2.18 21.09
C THR A 109 -12.85 -2.07 19.65
N SER A 110 -12.55 -3.23 19.06
CA SER A 110 -12.16 -3.36 17.66
C SER A 110 -13.12 -4.28 16.92
N LEU A 111 -13.35 -3.95 15.66
CA LEU A 111 -14.15 -4.74 14.73
C LEU A 111 -13.24 -5.35 13.69
N ASN A 112 -13.34 -6.66 13.53
CA ASN A 112 -12.63 -7.40 12.51
C ASN A 112 -13.62 -7.90 11.46
N ALA A 113 -13.39 -7.52 10.22
CA ALA A 113 -14.14 -7.95 9.06
C ALA A 113 -13.21 -8.73 8.12
N THR A 114 -13.53 -10.00 7.86
CA THR A 114 -12.73 -10.85 6.97
C THR A 114 -13.39 -10.99 5.62
N LEU A 115 -12.60 -10.82 4.55
CA LEU A 115 -12.99 -11.00 3.17
C LEU A 115 -12.10 -12.04 2.51
N TYR A 116 -12.70 -13.12 2.01
CA TYR A 116 -12.01 -14.07 1.15
C TYR A 116 -12.00 -13.59 -0.30
N THR A 117 -10.88 -13.81 -1.00
CA THR A 117 -10.73 -13.62 -2.45
C THR A 117 -9.95 -14.78 -3.04
N GLY A 118 -10.40 -15.35 -4.16
CA GLY A 118 -9.63 -16.34 -4.93
C GLY A 118 -8.49 -15.74 -5.76
N GLY A 119 -7.98 -14.56 -5.41
CA GLY A 119 -6.95 -13.87 -6.20
C GLY A 119 -7.38 -13.59 -7.64
N CYS A 120 -8.67 -13.28 -7.82
CA CYS A 120 -9.32 -13.06 -9.11
C CYS A 120 -9.45 -14.29 -10.02
N SER A 121 -9.29 -15.52 -9.51
CA SER A 121 -9.63 -16.74 -10.28
C SER A 121 -11.13 -16.93 -10.50
N ASP A 122 -11.95 -16.30 -9.66
CA ASP A 122 -13.37 -16.64 -9.49
C ASP A 122 -14.25 -16.18 -10.67
N ASN A 123 -13.75 -15.29 -11.53
CA ASN A 123 -14.50 -14.73 -12.67
C ASN A 123 -14.24 -15.45 -14.00
N GLY A 124 -13.52 -16.59 -14.01
CA GLY A 124 -13.35 -17.43 -15.20
C GLY A 124 -12.53 -16.82 -16.35
N GLN A 125 -11.97 -15.63 -16.19
CA GLN A 125 -11.01 -15.02 -17.11
C GLN A 125 -9.58 -15.26 -16.60
N ASP A 126 -8.60 -15.34 -17.50
CA ASP A 126 -7.15 -15.46 -17.24
C ASP A 126 -6.55 -14.16 -16.63
N ASN A 127 -7.27 -13.56 -15.68
CA ASN A 127 -6.96 -12.32 -14.98
C ASN A 127 -6.47 -12.61 -13.56
N ARG A 128 -5.89 -13.79 -13.33
CA ARG A 128 -5.35 -14.15 -12.02
C ARG A 128 -4.30 -13.13 -11.61
N VAL A 129 -4.48 -12.61 -10.40
CA VAL A 129 -3.47 -11.77 -9.77
C VAL A 129 -2.38 -12.67 -9.21
N ASN A 130 -1.20 -12.60 -9.83
CA ASN A 130 -0.05 -13.36 -9.34
C ASN A 130 0.71 -12.60 -8.26
N PHE A 131 0.90 -11.29 -8.46
CA PHE A 131 1.65 -10.44 -7.53
C PHE A 131 1.00 -9.06 -7.38
N LEU A 132 0.79 -8.65 -6.14
CA LEU A 132 0.27 -7.35 -5.75
C LEU A 132 1.29 -6.23 -6.00
N GLU A 133 0.80 -5.06 -6.40
CA GLU A 133 1.56 -3.80 -6.42
C GLU A 133 0.99 -2.85 -5.35
N HIS A 134 -0.22 -2.33 -5.59
CA HIS A 134 -0.92 -1.45 -4.65
C HIS A 134 -2.21 -2.11 -4.20
N VAL A 135 -2.50 -2.03 -2.90
CA VAL A 135 -3.78 -2.46 -2.33
C VAL A 135 -4.48 -1.23 -1.79
N GLN A 136 -5.76 -1.10 -2.13
CA GLN A 136 -6.64 -0.03 -1.72
C GLN A 136 -7.79 -0.59 -0.88
N ALA A 137 -8.16 0.13 0.17
CA ALA A 137 -9.35 -0.13 0.97
C ALA A 137 -10.22 1.12 0.94
N ILE A 138 -11.38 0.99 0.32
CA ILE A 138 -12.41 2.02 0.23
C ILE A 138 -13.38 1.81 1.39
N ILE A 139 -13.42 2.72 2.35
CA ILE A 139 -14.12 2.49 3.62
C ILE A 139 -15.10 3.62 3.91
N ASP A 140 -16.29 3.24 4.38
CA ASP A 140 -17.29 4.12 4.96
C ASP A 140 -17.37 3.89 6.48
N VAL A 141 -17.07 4.95 7.23
CA VAL A 141 -17.07 5.00 8.70
C VAL A 141 -17.89 6.20 9.15
N ASP A 142 -18.87 5.96 10.01
CA ASP A 142 -19.58 7.01 10.75
C ASP A 142 -19.09 7.03 12.20
N THR A 143 -18.68 8.20 12.69
CA THR A 143 -18.00 8.34 13.98
C THR A 143 -18.15 9.76 14.50
N PHE A 144 -18.19 9.90 15.83
CA PHE A 144 -18.25 11.20 16.49
C PHE A 144 -16.89 11.90 16.47
N THR A 145 -15.79 11.16 16.66
CA THR A 145 -14.43 11.69 16.65
C THR A 145 -13.51 10.91 15.71
N ARG A 146 -13.42 11.35 14.46
CA ARG A 146 -12.63 10.66 13.40
C ARG A 146 -11.16 10.44 13.76
N GLY A 147 -10.54 11.31 14.56
CA GLY A 147 -9.17 11.16 15.01
C GLY A 147 -8.92 9.99 15.95
N LEU A 148 -9.97 9.38 16.50
CA LEU A 148 -9.89 8.21 17.38
C LEU A 148 -10.00 6.87 16.64
N ILE A 149 -10.28 6.91 15.34
CA ILE A 149 -10.39 5.72 14.49
C ILE A 149 -9.01 5.32 13.98
N GLU A 150 -8.62 4.08 14.23
CA GLU A 150 -7.48 3.44 13.57
C GLU A 150 -7.96 2.32 12.66
N ILE A 151 -7.30 2.20 11.51
CA ILE A 151 -7.67 1.21 10.49
C ILE A 151 -6.43 0.41 10.13
N TYR A 152 -6.58 -0.91 10.14
CA TYR A 152 -5.53 -1.86 9.78
C TYR A 152 -6.05 -2.82 8.72
N LEU A 153 -5.18 -3.21 7.80
CA LEU A 153 -5.44 -4.24 6.82
C LEU A 153 -4.38 -5.33 6.94
N THR A 154 -4.82 -6.57 7.04
CA THR A 154 -3.95 -7.74 7.10
C THR A 154 -4.14 -8.61 5.87
N SER A 155 -3.04 -8.96 5.19
CA SER A 155 -3.05 -9.80 3.99
C SER A 155 -3.16 -11.29 4.33
N PRO A 156 -3.49 -12.15 3.34
CA PRO A 156 -3.51 -13.60 3.52
C PRO A 156 -2.17 -14.20 3.96
N LYS A 157 -1.06 -13.50 3.72
CA LYS A 157 0.28 -13.91 4.15
C LYS A 157 0.67 -13.37 5.53
N GLY A 158 -0.24 -12.68 6.22
CA GLY A 158 -0.05 -12.18 7.58
C GLY A 158 0.64 -10.81 7.67
N THR A 159 0.92 -10.15 6.54
CA THR A 159 1.42 -8.77 6.57
C THR A 159 0.33 -7.85 7.09
N ARG A 160 0.62 -7.04 8.10
CA ARG A 160 -0.32 -6.06 8.66
C ARG A 160 0.13 -4.63 8.33
N SER A 161 -0.75 -3.86 7.71
CA SER A 161 -0.51 -2.46 7.34
C SER A 161 -1.50 -1.55 8.07
N LYS A 162 -0.98 -0.57 8.82
CA LYS A 162 -1.79 0.53 9.37
C LYS A 162 -2.18 1.49 8.25
N LEU A 163 -3.46 1.53 7.90
CA LEU A 163 -4.02 2.41 6.88
C LEU A 163 -4.35 3.81 7.44
N MET A 164 -4.76 3.85 8.72
CA MET A 164 -5.00 5.10 9.43
C MET A 164 -4.52 4.97 10.88
N SER A 165 -3.76 5.97 11.33
CA SER A 165 -3.32 6.11 12.70
C SER A 165 -4.22 7.05 13.48
N LYS A 166 -4.21 6.94 14.81
CA LYS A 166 -4.82 7.91 15.70
C LYS A 166 -4.28 9.31 15.40
N ARG A 167 -5.17 10.29 15.29
CA ARG A 167 -4.86 11.71 15.03
C ARG A 167 -5.52 12.56 16.11
N PRO A 168 -4.85 12.80 17.26
CA PRO A 168 -5.46 13.47 18.43
C PRO A 168 -6.05 14.86 18.17
N LYS A 169 -5.64 15.53 17.08
CA LYS A 169 -6.14 16.86 16.69
C LYS A 169 -7.33 16.82 15.72
N ASP A 170 -7.73 15.65 15.23
CA ASP A 170 -8.88 15.51 14.33
C ASP A 170 -10.14 15.18 15.15
N THR A 171 -10.91 16.20 15.48
CA THR A 171 -12.17 16.09 16.23
C THR A 171 -13.41 16.11 15.33
N SER A 172 -13.24 15.82 14.03
CA SER A 172 -14.35 15.86 13.07
C SER A 172 -15.30 14.68 13.24
N SER A 173 -16.61 14.94 13.15
CA SER A 173 -17.68 13.93 13.15
C SER A 173 -18.12 13.50 11.74
N LEU A 174 -17.42 13.93 10.68
CA LEU A 174 -17.78 13.57 9.30
C LEU A 174 -17.41 12.13 8.94
N GLY A 175 -16.60 11.47 9.78
CA GLY A 175 -16.07 10.14 9.51
C GLY A 175 -15.33 10.01 8.17
N TYR A 176 -15.42 8.82 7.58
CA TYR A 176 -14.86 8.50 6.27
C TYR A 176 -16.01 8.15 5.33
N ILE A 177 -16.10 8.82 4.19
CA ILE A 177 -17.14 8.58 3.19
C ILE A 177 -16.44 8.20 1.89
N ASN A 178 -16.63 6.96 1.44
CA ASN A 178 -16.00 6.39 0.26
C ASN A 178 -14.49 6.69 0.20
N TRP A 179 -13.81 6.61 1.35
CA TRP A 179 -12.42 7.05 1.46
C TRP A 179 -11.46 5.95 1.04
N GLU A 180 -10.60 6.23 0.06
CA GLU A 180 -9.63 5.28 -0.46
C GLU A 180 -8.31 5.35 0.32
N PHE A 181 -8.09 4.38 1.20
CA PHE A 181 -6.78 4.13 1.80
C PHE A 181 -5.93 3.27 0.87
N MET A 182 -4.62 3.48 0.82
CA MET A 182 -3.72 2.70 -0.02
C MET A 182 -2.51 2.22 0.78
N SER A 183 -2.06 1.00 0.50
CA SER A 183 -0.80 0.45 1.01
C SER A 183 0.00 -0.24 -0.09
N VAL A 184 1.32 -0.03 -0.04
CA VAL A 184 2.32 -0.72 -0.85
C VAL A 184 3.06 -1.80 -0.06
N HIS A 185 2.67 -2.09 1.19
CA HIS A 185 3.40 -3.04 2.06
C HIS A 185 3.24 -4.49 1.61
N PHE A 186 2.18 -4.79 0.87
CA PHE A 186 1.87 -6.12 0.34
C PHE A 186 2.55 -6.40 -1.01
N TRP A 187 3.45 -5.54 -1.47
CA TRP A 187 4.06 -5.63 -2.81
C TRP A 187 4.75 -6.98 -3.01
N GLY A 188 4.36 -7.68 -4.08
CA GLY A 188 4.86 -9.00 -4.43
C GLY A 188 4.13 -10.17 -3.77
N GLU A 189 3.19 -9.94 -2.84
CA GLU A 189 2.38 -11.02 -2.29
C GLU A 189 1.29 -11.47 -3.27
N SER A 190 0.76 -12.68 -3.06
CA SER A 190 -0.46 -13.13 -3.72
C SER A 190 -1.66 -12.49 -3.02
N SER A 191 -2.68 -12.12 -3.79
CA SER A 191 -3.94 -11.60 -3.23
C SER A 191 -4.89 -12.71 -2.75
N ASP A 192 -4.60 -13.97 -3.08
CA ASP A 192 -5.46 -15.12 -2.79
C ASP A 192 -5.50 -15.46 -1.30
N GLY A 193 -6.72 -15.59 -0.76
CA GLY A 193 -7.01 -15.94 0.62
C GLY A 193 -7.77 -14.88 1.41
N ASN A 194 -7.67 -14.96 2.75
CA ASN A 194 -8.41 -14.10 3.67
C ASN A 194 -7.68 -12.78 3.93
N TRP A 195 -8.35 -11.68 3.60
CA TRP A 195 -7.98 -10.33 4.02
C TRP A 195 -8.77 -9.93 5.25
N THR A 196 -8.11 -9.38 6.26
CA THR A 196 -8.77 -8.93 7.49
C THR A 196 -8.65 -7.42 7.61
N LEU A 197 -9.79 -6.73 7.58
CA LEU A 197 -9.90 -5.32 7.93
C LEU A 197 -10.21 -5.22 9.43
N GLU A 198 -9.38 -4.49 10.15
CA GLU A 198 -9.56 -4.22 11.57
C GLU A 198 -9.75 -2.71 11.76
N ILE A 199 -10.86 -2.34 12.39
CA ILE A 199 -11.14 -0.95 12.76
C ILE A 199 -11.20 -0.86 14.27
N ASN A 200 -10.31 -0.07 14.85
CA ASN A 200 -10.25 0.19 16.27
C ASN A 200 -10.95 1.53 16.58
N ASN A 201 -11.90 1.50 17.50
CA ASN A 201 -12.58 2.68 17.98
C ASN A 201 -12.10 3.04 19.39
N ALA A 202 -11.24 4.05 19.50
CA ALA A 202 -10.84 4.60 20.80
C ALA A 202 -11.80 5.70 21.31
N ASP A 203 -12.93 5.92 20.64
CA ASP A 203 -13.98 6.85 21.06
C ASP A 203 -14.76 6.30 22.26
N GLU A 204 -15.21 7.22 23.12
CA GLU A 204 -16.09 6.98 24.26
C GLU A 204 -17.58 7.07 23.84
N GLU A 205 -17.86 7.29 22.55
CA GLU A 205 -19.18 7.18 21.94
C GLU A 205 -19.25 6.11 20.83
N ASN A 206 -20.39 5.42 20.73
CA ASN A 206 -20.58 4.27 19.84
C ASN A 206 -20.47 4.68 18.37
N SER A 207 -19.39 4.29 17.68
CA SER A 207 -19.22 4.52 16.24
C SER A 207 -19.92 3.46 15.40
N LYS A 208 -20.44 3.84 14.23
CA LYS A 208 -21.20 2.96 13.32
C LYS A 208 -20.47 2.78 11.98
N TYR A 209 -20.60 1.59 11.39
CA TYR A 209 -19.89 1.23 10.15
C TYR A 209 -20.84 0.52 9.21
N SER A 210 -20.81 0.86 7.92
CA SER A 210 -21.82 0.33 6.99
C SER A 210 -21.29 -0.23 5.67
N LYS A 211 -20.04 0.09 5.28
CA LYS A 211 -19.44 -0.44 4.05
C LYS A 211 -17.91 -0.41 4.11
N ALA A 212 -17.29 -1.50 3.66
CA ALA A 212 -15.86 -1.56 3.35
C ALA A 212 -15.70 -2.33 2.03
N GLU A 213 -14.90 -1.81 1.13
CA GLU A 213 -14.67 -2.34 -0.20
C GLU A 213 -13.17 -2.41 -0.46
N LEU A 214 -12.66 -3.61 -0.71
CA LEU A 214 -11.24 -3.83 -0.96
C LEU A 214 -11.00 -3.90 -2.47
N SER A 215 -10.05 -3.11 -2.94
CA SER A 215 -9.57 -3.10 -4.32
C SER A 215 -8.05 -3.26 -4.34
N TYR A 216 -7.50 -3.87 -5.38
CA TYR A 216 -6.05 -4.04 -5.49
C TYR A 216 -5.62 -4.00 -6.96
N SER A 217 -4.33 -3.74 -7.19
CA SER A 217 -3.74 -3.57 -8.52
C SER A 217 -2.48 -4.42 -8.67
N CYS A 218 -2.38 -5.11 -9.81
CA CYS A 218 -1.49 -6.26 -9.94
C CYS A 218 -0.95 -6.47 -11.36
N LEU A 219 0.04 -7.37 -11.45
CA LEU A 219 0.59 -7.90 -12.69
C LEU A 219 0.06 -9.32 -12.96
N CYS A 220 -0.47 -9.53 -14.16
CA CYS A 220 -0.59 -10.87 -14.74
C CYS A 220 0.47 -11.00 -15.84
N PRO A 221 1.30 -12.07 -15.85
CA PRO A 221 2.05 -12.44 -17.03
C PRO A 221 1.03 -12.81 -18.11
N SER A 222 0.85 -11.95 -19.10
CA SER A 222 0.21 -12.35 -20.35
C SER A 222 0.90 -13.61 -20.83
N ALA A 223 0.13 -14.65 -21.16
CA ALA A 223 0.63 -15.88 -21.77
C ALA A 223 1.43 -15.57 -23.06
N SER A 224 2.73 -15.36 -22.88
CA SER A 224 3.78 -15.44 -23.90
C SER A 224 5.13 -15.44 -23.19
N ALA A 225 5.38 -16.52 -22.45
CA ALA A 225 6.73 -17.02 -22.28
C ALA A 225 7.01 -17.97 -23.44
N ARG A 226 7.50 -17.42 -24.56
CA ARG A 226 8.39 -18.13 -25.48
C ARG A 226 9.43 -17.11 -25.98
N GLY A 227 10.69 -17.36 -25.64
CA GLY A 227 11.86 -16.55 -26.02
C GLY A 227 12.63 -16.07 -24.80
#